data_AF-A0A1V4KAE6-F1
#
_entry.id   AF-A0A1V4KAE6-F1
#
_cell.length_a   1.000
_cell.length_b   1.000
_cell.length_c   1.000
_cell.angle_alpha   90.00
_cell.angle_beta   90.00
_cell.angle_gamma   90.00
#
_symmetry.space_group_name_H-M   'P 1'
#
loop_
_entity.id
_entity.type
_entity.pdbx_description
1 polymer ?
#
loop_
_entity_poly.entity_id
_entity_poly.type
_entity_poly.pdbx_seq_one_letter_code
_entity_poly.pdbx_strand_id
1 'polypeptide(L)'
;MAGENARMVPRDTHEERKKQEAKRKGKLKTVAGKMLKAVAGGKEAAEEKAGGEDVTGKLLKTGTSRKDVEGEMPAEETICEFIEQGKFFEACDHIYDLEHSGNDGVGKSESLYTLLAERMWTVVGEALSGSGGMFLEPLQSVGESLRWEKQKEAEWLGSSQETDSVSTWSPNFWRKDLEEKLIQYMTAQIPPFGSSSSTDETALKQHLNHLETTFLPSLEHRSGVFKEAGLFATYARCCHASLSSHLSTLTGSNHFSFRQCLLIYEWGLKMYRSSSETCLRSRQSPQHSPSLGVQHLVWVALKTEEKLLAVTRNEVGKALKEAFDIGKPPCADAAVIQILVEKTEAAGHVSESLSEKVEAACLEECLSFLESYENEVRSFIQLDCYPGICSSLRILENCCILRTVWHKLTYICSVSTGQDVKVNGFLDRMEDEITEHFLQTVTSKVKGTLKEHFKKCDSGFDHILESLKQSFLAFGKKKTDTYEALVKAVNTIIITEYVQALLTTSRTSSSVQRRGIISKIEEDHSMLQTIFKECLGPTAGSLKDPIKAFLELIQTSDAEGMKIALLPILKEFPDLRLSRCLGCGPELAARTRR
;
A
#
# COMPACT_ATOMS: atom_id res chain seq x y z
N MET A 1 22.10 50.75 6.18
CA MET A 1 20.77 50.57 6.80
C MET A 1 20.51 49.07 6.80
N ALA A 2 20.89 48.35 7.86
CA ALA A 2 20.14 48.15 9.11
C ALA A 2 18.83 47.36 8.82
N GLY A 3 18.58 46.17 9.39
CA GLY A 3 19.16 45.60 10.60
C GLY A 3 19.02 44.08 10.73
N GLU A 4 19.74 43.63 11.75
CA GLU A 4 19.96 42.27 12.24
C GLU A 4 18.68 41.55 12.68
N ASN A 5 18.68 40.22 12.56
CA ASN A 5 18.17 39.36 13.62
C ASN A 5 18.76 37.94 13.48
N ALA A 6 19.86 37.72 14.19
CA ALA A 6 20.28 36.38 14.58
C ALA A 6 19.30 35.86 15.64
N ARG A 7 18.74 34.66 15.43
CA ARG A 7 18.11 33.89 16.51
C ARG A 7 18.50 32.42 16.46
N MET A 8 19.20 32.07 17.53
CA MET A 8 19.68 30.79 18.03
C MET A 8 18.84 29.55 17.70
N VAL A 9 19.59 28.50 17.34
CA VAL A 9 19.22 27.08 17.34
C VAL A 9 18.95 26.61 18.79
N PRO A 10 17.85 25.87 19.08
CA PRO A 10 17.77 25.06 20.28
C PRO A 10 18.35 23.67 20.00
N ARG A 11 19.53 23.38 20.57
CA ARG A 11 19.89 22.02 20.98
C ARG A 11 19.04 21.66 22.21
N ASP A 12 18.79 20.36 22.37
CA ASP A 12 18.11 19.69 23.49
C ASP A 12 16.64 19.33 23.25
N THR A 13 16.40 18.22 22.53
CA THR A 13 15.08 17.56 22.44
C THR A 13 15.10 16.07 22.81
N HIS A 14 16.21 15.57 23.34
CA HIS A 14 16.33 14.14 23.68
C HIS A 14 16.07 13.82 25.17
N GLU A 15 16.34 14.75 26.09
CA GLU A 15 16.11 14.54 27.53
C GLU A 15 14.64 14.77 27.96
N GLU A 16 13.94 15.72 27.32
CA GLU A 16 12.52 15.98 27.61
C GLU A 16 11.59 14.85 27.15
N ARG A 17 11.90 14.18 26.03
CA ARG A 17 11.16 13.00 25.56
C ARG A 17 11.31 11.81 26.53
N LYS A 18 12.48 11.61 27.13
CA LYS A 18 12.72 10.54 28.13
C LYS A 18 11.96 10.77 29.45
N LYS A 19 11.86 12.02 29.92
CA LYS A 19 11.07 12.36 31.11
C LYS A 19 9.56 12.15 30.91
N GLN A 20 9.03 12.41 29.71
CA GLN A 20 7.62 12.17 29.40
C GLN A 20 7.28 10.67 29.30
N GLU A 21 8.20 9.85 28.80
CA GLU A 21 8.02 8.40 28.70
C GLU A 21 8.07 7.68 30.07
N ALA A 22 8.94 8.11 30.97
CA ALA A 22 9.00 7.61 32.34
C ALA A 22 7.72 7.91 33.14
N LYS A 23 7.11 9.09 32.91
CA LYS A 23 5.84 9.50 33.55
C LYS A 23 4.63 8.71 33.02
N ARG A 24 4.67 8.23 31.78
CA ARG A 24 3.65 7.32 31.20
C ARG A 24 3.80 5.87 31.72
N LYS A 25 5.03 5.37 31.88
CA LYS A 25 5.28 4.01 32.43
C LYS A 25 4.93 3.89 33.93
N GLY A 26 5.04 4.97 34.70
CA GLY A 26 4.63 4.98 36.12
C GLY A 26 3.12 4.82 36.33
N LYS A 27 2.28 5.33 35.41
CA LYS A 27 0.82 5.26 35.50
C LYS A 27 0.22 3.90 35.09
N LEU A 28 0.91 3.14 34.23
CA LEU A 28 0.44 1.79 33.84
C LEU A 28 0.65 0.74 34.96
N LYS A 29 1.71 0.88 35.77
CA LYS A 29 1.98 -0.03 36.90
C LYS A 29 0.96 0.08 38.04
N THR A 30 0.28 1.22 38.18
CA THR A 30 -0.72 1.43 39.25
C THR A 30 -2.09 0.83 38.94
N VAL A 31 -2.39 0.58 37.65
CA VAL A 31 -3.67 0.02 37.21
C VAL A 31 -3.64 -1.51 37.19
N ALA A 32 -2.50 -2.12 36.82
CA ALA A 32 -2.33 -3.58 36.87
C ALA A 32 -2.33 -4.15 38.31
N GLY A 33 -1.93 -3.35 39.30
CA GLY A 33 -1.93 -3.76 40.72
C GLY A 33 -3.32 -3.83 41.38
N LYS A 34 -4.37 -3.29 40.75
CA LYS A 34 -5.73 -3.30 41.30
C LYS A 34 -6.64 -4.42 40.75
N MET A 35 -6.26 -5.09 39.67
CA MET A 35 -7.05 -6.21 39.12
C MET A 35 -6.64 -7.59 39.65
N LEU A 36 -5.48 -7.73 40.30
CA LEU A 36 -4.98 -9.01 40.83
C LEU A 36 -5.37 -9.29 42.29
N LYS A 37 -6.34 -8.56 42.86
CA LYS A 37 -6.81 -8.78 44.25
C LYS A 37 -8.26 -9.27 44.38
N ALA A 38 -8.92 -9.58 43.25
CA ALA A 38 -10.31 -10.06 43.24
C ALA A 38 -10.47 -11.54 42.84
N VAL A 39 -9.38 -12.26 42.56
CA VAL A 39 -9.41 -13.68 42.18
C VAL A 39 -8.41 -14.45 43.04
N ALA A 40 -8.69 -14.57 44.33
CA ALA A 40 -8.04 -15.52 45.23
C ALA A 40 -8.92 -15.74 46.46
N GLY A 41 -9.78 -16.76 46.40
CA GLY A 41 -10.63 -17.17 47.51
C GLY A 41 -11.54 -18.34 47.15
N GLY A 42 -10.97 -19.50 46.79
CA GLY A 42 -11.65 -20.79 47.02
C GLY A 42 -11.49 -21.16 48.51
N LYS A 43 -12.34 -21.96 49.16
CA LYS A 43 -12.59 -23.38 48.83
C LYS A 43 -13.64 -23.99 49.80
N GLU A 44 -14.37 -25.01 49.31
CA GLU A 44 -14.98 -26.17 50.03
C GLU A 44 -16.10 -25.89 51.06
N ALA A 45 -17.18 -26.67 51.21
CA ALA A 45 -17.43 -28.09 50.95
C ALA A 45 -18.94 -28.39 50.70
N ALA A 46 -19.22 -29.55 50.11
CA ALA A 46 -20.53 -30.21 50.12
C ALA A 46 -20.60 -31.20 51.29
N GLU A 47 -21.77 -31.35 51.93
CA GLU A 47 -22.42 -32.64 52.23
C GLU A 47 -23.74 -32.49 52.99
N GLU A 48 -24.65 -33.41 52.65
CA GLU A 48 -25.93 -33.78 53.28
C GLU A 48 -26.00 -33.67 54.81
N LYS A 49 -27.20 -33.32 55.33
CA LYS A 49 -28.01 -34.24 56.15
C LYS A 49 -29.41 -33.68 56.50
N ALA A 50 -30.34 -34.62 56.56
CA ALA A 50 -31.72 -34.50 57.02
C ALA A 50 -31.83 -34.38 58.57
N GLY A 51 -32.94 -33.82 59.05
CA GLY A 51 -33.53 -34.17 60.35
C GLY A 51 -34.17 -33.03 61.17
N GLY A 52 -35.45 -33.24 61.55
CA GLY A 52 -36.13 -32.78 62.79
C GLY A 52 -36.68 -31.34 62.77
N GLU A 53 -38.00 -31.12 62.84
CA GLU A 53 -38.82 -31.00 64.09
C GLU A 53 -38.35 -29.87 65.01
N ASP A 54 -39.14 -28.94 65.56
CA ASP A 54 -40.58 -28.72 65.72
C ASP A 54 -40.75 -27.31 66.35
N VAL A 55 -42.00 -26.88 66.60
CA VAL A 55 -42.44 -25.96 67.67
C VAL A 55 -42.75 -24.50 67.29
N THR A 56 -44.00 -24.36 66.79
CA THR A 56 -45.09 -23.47 67.26
C THR A 56 -44.89 -21.99 67.55
N GLY A 57 -45.85 -21.20 67.05
CA GLY A 57 -46.23 -19.93 67.69
C GLY A 57 -47.31 -19.13 66.96
N LYS A 58 -48.59 -19.52 67.14
CA LYS A 58 -49.83 -18.69 67.26
C LYS A 58 -50.02 -17.49 66.29
N LEU A 59 -51.19 -17.25 65.67
CA LEU A 59 -52.50 -17.11 66.32
C LEU A 59 -53.60 -16.96 65.23
N LEU A 60 -54.75 -17.58 65.48
CA LEU A 60 -56.02 -17.50 64.74
C LEU A 60 -56.62 -16.07 64.66
N LYS A 61 -57.35 -15.76 63.58
CA LYS A 61 -58.83 -15.59 63.59
C LYS A 61 -59.46 -15.18 62.24
N THR A 62 -60.30 -16.08 61.74
CA THR A 62 -61.68 -15.92 61.19
C THR A 62 -62.04 -14.79 60.21
N GLY A 63 -62.69 -15.17 59.12
CA GLY A 63 -63.60 -14.30 58.36
C GLY A 63 -64.11 -14.89 57.04
N THR A 64 -65.17 -15.68 57.11
CA THR A 64 -65.94 -16.31 56.02
C THR A 64 -66.39 -15.33 54.93
N SER A 65 -66.35 -15.74 53.65
CA SER A 65 -67.53 -15.75 52.75
C SER A 65 -67.19 -16.29 51.36
N ARG A 66 -67.90 -17.35 50.97
CA ARG A 66 -68.06 -17.77 49.58
C ARG A 66 -68.81 -16.68 48.82
N LYS A 67 -68.33 -16.34 47.63
CA LYS A 67 -69.20 -15.99 46.51
C LYS A 67 -68.53 -16.45 45.23
N ASP A 68 -69.19 -17.37 44.56
CA ASP A 68 -68.85 -17.85 43.22
C ASP A 68 -68.76 -16.64 42.28
N VAL A 69 -67.62 -16.50 41.60
CA VAL A 69 -67.42 -15.64 40.44
C VAL A 69 -66.89 -16.56 39.37
N GLU A 70 -67.62 -16.65 38.26
CA GLU A 70 -67.15 -17.27 37.01
C GLU A 70 -65.72 -16.80 36.74
N GLY A 71 -64.80 -17.75 36.61
CA GLY A 71 -63.38 -17.46 36.48
C GLY A 71 -63.08 -16.73 35.19
N GLU A 72 -62.94 -15.40 35.26
CA GLU A 72 -62.07 -14.68 34.34
C GLU A 72 -60.66 -15.27 34.52
N MET A 73 -60.09 -15.79 33.43
CA MET A 73 -58.68 -16.20 33.45
C MET A 73 -57.83 -14.98 33.82
N PRO A 74 -56.83 -15.15 34.71
CA PRO A 74 -55.92 -14.05 35.05
C PRO A 74 -55.29 -13.48 33.77
N ALA A 75 -55.19 -12.15 33.66
CA ALA A 75 -54.70 -11.45 32.46
C ALA A 75 -53.34 -11.97 31.95
N GLU A 76 -52.49 -12.46 32.86
CA GLU A 76 -51.21 -13.11 32.58
C GLU A 76 -51.36 -14.42 31.78
N GLU A 77 -52.37 -15.24 32.09
CA GLU A 77 -52.65 -16.51 31.39
C GLU A 77 -53.14 -16.26 29.97
N THR A 78 -53.98 -15.23 29.79
CA THR A 78 -54.43 -14.76 28.47
C THR A 78 -53.27 -14.23 27.62
N ILE A 79 -52.33 -13.47 28.21
CA ILE A 79 -51.12 -13.00 27.52
C ILE A 79 -50.24 -14.18 27.08
N CYS A 80 -50.03 -15.17 27.96
CA CYS A 80 -49.28 -16.38 27.63
C CYS A 80 -49.96 -17.17 26.50
N GLU A 81 -51.28 -17.27 26.48
CA GLU A 81 -52.03 -17.89 25.37
C GLU A 81 -51.81 -17.15 24.05
N PHE A 82 -51.79 -15.81 24.04
CA PHE A 82 -51.47 -15.04 22.84
C PHE A 82 -50.04 -15.27 22.35
N ILE A 83 -49.07 -15.34 23.26
CA ILE A 83 -47.67 -15.67 22.92
C ILE A 83 -47.56 -17.06 22.30
N GLU A 84 -48.22 -18.07 22.88
CA GLU A 84 -48.20 -19.43 22.35
C GLU A 84 -48.92 -19.59 21.01
N GLN A 85 -49.97 -18.79 20.79
CA GLN A 85 -50.70 -18.73 19.51
C GLN A 85 -49.94 -17.94 18.42
N GLY A 86 -48.82 -17.30 18.75
CA GLY A 86 -48.05 -16.46 17.81
C GLY A 86 -48.69 -15.10 17.52
N LYS A 87 -49.63 -14.66 18.37
CA LYS A 87 -50.28 -13.35 18.34
C LYS A 87 -49.49 -12.35 19.18
N PHE A 88 -48.28 -12.05 18.69
CA PHE A 88 -47.28 -11.25 19.39
C PHE A 88 -47.67 -9.78 19.53
N PHE A 89 -48.34 -9.21 18.53
CA PHE A 89 -48.79 -7.81 18.58
C PHE A 89 -49.88 -7.62 19.65
N GLU A 90 -50.86 -8.53 19.68
CA GLU A 90 -51.91 -8.53 20.70
C GLU A 90 -51.31 -8.75 22.10
N ALA A 91 -50.32 -9.62 22.23
CA ALA A 91 -49.58 -9.77 23.48
C ALA A 91 -48.85 -8.48 23.89
N CYS A 92 -48.25 -7.72 22.95
CA CYS A 92 -47.63 -6.41 23.25
C CYS A 92 -48.65 -5.43 23.83
N ASP A 93 -49.82 -5.29 23.21
CA ASP A 93 -50.87 -4.37 23.67
C ASP A 93 -51.37 -4.77 25.07
N HIS A 94 -51.60 -6.07 25.32
CA HIS A 94 -52.05 -6.55 26.62
C HIS A 94 -51.00 -6.42 27.73
N ILE A 95 -49.71 -6.62 27.43
CA ILE A 95 -48.62 -6.39 28.40
C ILE A 95 -48.53 -4.89 28.72
N TYR A 96 -48.64 -4.02 27.71
CA TYR A 96 -48.63 -2.57 27.90
C TYR A 96 -49.82 -2.11 28.77
N ASP A 97 -51.02 -2.60 28.51
CA ASP A 97 -52.20 -2.28 29.32
C ASP A 97 -52.07 -2.78 30.77
N LEU A 98 -51.44 -3.95 30.97
CA LEU A 98 -51.16 -4.50 32.29
C LEU A 98 -50.20 -3.59 33.08
N GLU A 99 -49.13 -3.10 32.45
CA GLU A 99 -48.19 -2.13 33.04
C GLU A 99 -48.89 -0.81 33.43
N HIS A 100 -49.78 -0.30 32.56
CA HIS A 100 -50.47 0.98 32.76
C HIS A 100 -51.64 0.89 33.75
N SER A 101 -52.19 -0.31 33.97
CA SER A 101 -53.25 -0.56 34.94
C SER A 101 -52.78 -0.53 36.40
N GLY A 102 -51.46 -0.49 36.65
CA GLY A 102 -50.87 -0.52 37.99
C GLY A 102 -51.04 -1.86 38.73
N ASN A 103 -51.50 -2.90 38.01
CA ASN A 103 -51.70 -4.25 38.52
C ASN A 103 -50.47 -5.15 38.31
N ASP A 104 -49.39 -4.59 37.73
CA ASP A 104 -48.11 -5.25 37.53
C ASP A 104 -47.37 -5.37 38.86
N GLY A 105 -47.24 -6.59 39.37
CA GLY A 105 -46.28 -6.87 40.44
C GLY A 105 -44.88 -6.64 39.90
N VAL A 106 -44.11 -5.73 40.51
CA VAL A 106 -42.74 -5.34 40.09
C VAL A 106 -41.95 -6.53 39.54
N GLY A 107 -41.72 -6.56 38.21
CA GLY A 107 -40.93 -7.58 37.50
C GLY A 107 -41.72 -8.62 36.68
N LYS A 108 -43.07 -8.60 36.71
CA LYS A 108 -43.88 -9.56 35.94
C LYS A 108 -43.97 -9.18 34.46
N SER A 109 -44.23 -7.91 34.15
CA SER A 109 -44.19 -7.36 32.78
C SER A 109 -42.88 -7.63 32.04
N GLU A 110 -41.75 -7.43 32.71
CA GLU A 110 -40.41 -7.70 32.16
C GLU A 110 -40.21 -9.19 31.81
N SER A 111 -40.72 -10.10 32.65
CA SER A 111 -40.69 -11.54 32.35
C SER A 111 -41.57 -11.91 31.15
N LEU A 112 -42.73 -11.24 30.97
CA LEU A 112 -43.62 -11.46 29.83
C LEU A 112 -43.03 -10.92 28.52
N TYR A 113 -42.37 -9.76 28.54
CA TYR A 113 -41.63 -9.25 27.38
C TYR A 113 -40.44 -10.14 27.02
N THR A 114 -39.78 -10.74 28.01
CA THR A 114 -38.69 -11.70 27.76
C THR A 114 -39.22 -12.96 27.09
N LEU A 115 -40.30 -13.55 27.62
CA LEU A 115 -40.96 -14.72 27.04
C LEU A 115 -41.47 -14.44 25.62
N LEU A 116 -42.09 -13.27 25.42
CA LEU A 116 -42.54 -12.79 24.11
C LEU A 116 -41.38 -12.76 23.11
N ALA A 117 -40.26 -12.13 23.47
CA ALA A 117 -39.08 -12.03 22.62
C ALA A 117 -38.51 -13.42 22.26
N GLU A 118 -38.38 -14.32 23.24
CA GLU A 118 -37.92 -15.69 23.01
C GLU A 118 -38.80 -16.44 21.98
N ARG A 119 -40.12 -16.29 22.10
CA ARG A 119 -41.05 -16.93 21.16
C ARG A 119 -41.03 -16.30 19.78
N MET A 120 -40.96 -14.96 19.70
CA MET A 120 -40.78 -14.24 18.43
C MET A 120 -39.52 -14.71 17.68
N TRP A 121 -38.39 -14.87 18.38
CA TRP A 121 -37.14 -15.35 17.77
C TRP A 121 -37.20 -16.83 17.36
N THR A 122 -37.96 -17.65 18.09
CA THR A 122 -38.23 -19.04 17.70
C THR A 122 -38.97 -19.09 16.36
N VAL A 123 -40.03 -18.28 16.20
CA VAL A 123 -40.79 -18.17 14.94
C VAL A 123 -39.91 -17.68 13.79
N VAL A 124 -39.05 -16.68 14.03
CA VAL A 124 -38.07 -16.21 13.01
C VAL A 124 -37.11 -17.35 12.63
N GLY A 125 -36.61 -18.12 13.59
CA GLY A 125 -35.72 -19.27 13.34
C GLY A 125 -36.40 -20.40 12.56
N GLU A 126 -37.65 -20.70 12.84
CA GLU A 126 -38.47 -21.69 12.12
C GLU A 126 -38.76 -21.24 10.68
N ALA A 127 -39.12 -19.96 10.49
CA ALA A 127 -39.30 -19.36 9.18
C ALA A 127 -38.01 -19.40 8.33
N LEU A 128 -36.84 -19.22 8.95
CA LEU A 128 -35.55 -19.38 8.30
C LEU A 128 -35.23 -20.85 7.99
N SER A 129 -35.66 -21.79 8.83
CA SER A 129 -35.39 -23.22 8.65
C SER A 129 -36.28 -23.89 7.59
N GLY A 130 -37.40 -23.25 7.21
CA GLY A 130 -38.33 -23.75 6.20
C GLY A 130 -39.16 -24.94 6.67
N SER A 131 -39.34 -25.09 7.99
CA SER A 131 -39.99 -26.25 8.61
C SER A 131 -41.52 -26.21 8.48
N GLY A 132 -42.07 -26.41 7.28
CA GLY A 132 -43.40 -26.97 7.00
C GLY A 132 -44.69 -26.34 7.59
N GLY A 133 -44.63 -25.35 8.47
CA GLY A 133 -45.79 -24.65 9.02
C GLY A 133 -46.17 -23.40 8.23
N MET A 134 -47.45 -23.02 8.25
CA MET A 134 -47.88 -21.68 7.84
C MET A 134 -47.40 -20.65 8.89
N PHE A 135 -46.17 -20.15 8.75
CA PHE A 135 -45.57 -19.17 9.68
C PHE A 135 -45.86 -17.72 9.31
N LEU A 136 -46.64 -17.47 8.26
CA LEU A 136 -46.87 -16.12 7.76
C LEU A 136 -47.57 -15.25 8.80
N GLU A 137 -48.64 -15.75 9.42
CA GLU A 137 -49.40 -15.01 10.43
C GLU A 137 -48.55 -14.70 11.69
N PRO A 138 -47.87 -15.68 12.33
CA PRO A 138 -46.96 -15.37 13.44
C PRO A 138 -45.82 -14.41 13.05
N LEU A 139 -45.25 -14.53 11.84
CA LEU A 139 -44.16 -13.65 11.40
C LEU A 139 -44.65 -12.23 11.05
N GLN A 140 -45.88 -12.10 10.54
CA GLN A 140 -46.55 -10.81 10.38
C GLN A 140 -46.74 -10.14 11.74
N SER A 141 -47.19 -10.91 12.74
CA SER A 141 -47.32 -10.42 14.11
C SER A 141 -45.97 -9.95 14.68
N VAL A 142 -44.85 -10.64 14.41
CA VAL A 142 -43.49 -10.14 14.73
C VAL A 142 -43.20 -8.79 14.07
N GLY A 143 -43.53 -8.66 12.78
CA GLY A 143 -43.35 -7.41 12.03
C GLY A 143 -44.24 -6.26 12.49
N GLU A 144 -45.39 -6.56 13.09
CA GLU A 144 -46.31 -5.61 13.70
C GLU A 144 -45.85 -5.19 15.10
N SER A 145 -45.41 -6.13 15.95
CA SER A 145 -44.79 -5.84 17.24
C SER A 145 -43.58 -4.91 17.12
N LEU A 146 -42.71 -5.10 16.12
CA LEU A 146 -41.57 -4.21 15.87
C LEU A 146 -41.95 -2.82 15.33
N ARG A 147 -43.10 -2.71 14.67
CA ARG A 147 -43.65 -1.42 14.24
C ARG A 147 -44.30 -0.69 15.41
N TRP A 148 -45.03 -1.43 16.25
CA TRP A 148 -45.61 -0.98 17.50
C TRP A 148 -44.54 -0.46 18.46
N GLU A 149 -43.47 -1.22 18.70
CA GLU A 149 -42.33 -0.83 19.55
C GLU A 149 -41.76 0.52 19.10
N LYS A 150 -41.50 0.67 17.78
CA LYS A 150 -40.98 1.91 17.19
C LYS A 150 -41.96 3.08 17.35
N GLN A 151 -43.27 2.83 17.23
CA GLN A 151 -44.31 3.84 17.41
C GLN A 151 -44.35 4.29 18.88
N LYS A 152 -44.29 3.36 19.84
CA LYS A 152 -44.25 3.65 21.27
C LYS A 152 -42.97 4.36 21.70
N GLU A 153 -41.83 3.98 21.13
CA GLU A 153 -40.56 4.70 21.33
C GLU A 153 -40.68 6.17 20.89
N ALA A 154 -41.30 6.42 19.72
CA ALA A 154 -41.53 7.77 19.21
C ALA A 154 -42.54 8.58 20.06
N GLU A 155 -43.62 7.94 20.52
CA GLU A 155 -44.60 8.54 21.45
C GLU A 155 -43.94 8.94 22.77
N TRP A 156 -43.13 8.06 23.34
CA TRP A 156 -42.39 8.31 24.59
C TRP A 156 -41.33 9.42 24.46
N LEU A 157 -40.56 9.42 23.36
CA LEU A 157 -39.59 10.48 23.06
C LEU A 157 -40.28 11.84 22.80
N GLY A 158 -41.50 11.82 22.27
CA GLY A 158 -42.32 13.02 22.04
C GLY A 158 -43.00 13.57 23.28
N SER A 159 -43.31 12.72 24.27
CA SER A 159 -44.05 13.07 25.50
C SER A 159 -43.15 13.46 26.69
N SER A 160 -41.83 13.54 26.51
CA SER A 160 -40.83 13.80 27.56
C SER A 160 -40.89 15.22 28.19
N GLN A 161 -42.02 15.94 28.08
CA GLN A 161 -42.20 17.28 28.66
C GLN A 161 -43.24 17.35 29.79
N GLU A 162 -43.95 16.27 30.14
CA GLU A 162 -44.90 16.27 31.27
C GLU A 162 -44.60 15.16 32.31
N THR A 163 -44.03 15.63 33.43
CA THR A 163 -44.12 15.14 34.83
C THR A 163 -44.11 13.64 35.15
N ASP A 164 -43.03 13.22 35.81
CA ASP A 164 -42.96 12.40 37.04
C ASP A 164 -43.97 11.25 37.22
N SER A 165 -43.88 10.23 36.37
CA SER A 165 -44.08 8.84 36.79
C SER A 165 -42.93 8.00 36.25
N VAL A 166 -42.14 7.39 37.15
CA VAL A 166 -41.04 6.48 36.81
C VAL A 166 -41.64 5.17 36.32
N SER A 167 -42.14 5.16 35.08
CA SER A 167 -42.35 3.91 34.35
C SER A 167 -40.96 3.35 34.04
N THR A 168 -40.62 2.19 34.58
CA THR A 168 -39.44 1.36 34.24
C THR A 168 -39.49 0.81 32.80
N TRP A 169 -40.31 1.42 31.94
CA TRP A 169 -40.47 1.04 30.55
C TRP A 169 -39.18 1.39 29.79
N SER A 170 -38.34 0.38 29.59
CA SER A 170 -37.23 0.45 28.65
C SER A 170 -37.76 -0.01 27.29
N PRO A 171 -37.55 0.76 26.21
CA PRO A 171 -37.69 0.23 24.87
C PRO A 171 -36.78 -1.00 24.75
N ASN A 172 -37.38 -2.18 24.73
CA ASN A 172 -36.63 -3.42 24.56
C ASN A 172 -36.13 -3.44 23.13
N PHE A 173 -34.81 -3.41 22.92
CA PHE A 173 -34.16 -3.27 21.61
C PHE A 173 -34.36 -4.47 20.66
N TRP A 174 -35.59 -4.97 20.49
CA TRP A 174 -35.90 -6.16 19.72
C TRP A 174 -35.50 -6.03 18.25
N ARG A 175 -35.42 -4.81 17.71
CA ARG A 175 -34.82 -4.57 16.39
C ARG A 175 -33.37 -5.05 16.31
N LYS A 176 -32.54 -4.73 17.31
CA LYS A 176 -31.13 -5.15 17.33
C LYS A 176 -31.02 -6.67 17.51
N ASP A 177 -31.87 -7.24 18.36
CA ASP A 177 -31.92 -8.68 18.60
C ASP A 177 -32.30 -9.44 17.32
N LEU A 178 -33.32 -8.97 16.59
CA LEU A 178 -33.69 -9.51 15.29
C LEU A 178 -32.52 -9.44 14.30
N GLU A 179 -31.84 -8.29 14.23
CA GLU A 179 -30.69 -8.10 13.36
C GLU A 179 -29.56 -9.08 13.69
N GLU A 180 -29.26 -9.27 14.98
CA GLU A 180 -28.25 -10.20 15.46
C GLU A 180 -28.62 -11.64 15.10
N LYS A 181 -29.86 -12.06 15.34
CA LYS A 181 -30.34 -13.42 14.99
C LYS A 181 -30.27 -13.67 13.49
N LEU A 182 -30.69 -12.70 12.68
CA LEU A 182 -30.58 -12.79 11.22
C LEU A 182 -29.11 -12.87 10.78
N ILE A 183 -28.23 -12.03 11.32
CA ILE A 183 -26.79 -12.06 10.99
C ILE A 183 -26.16 -13.40 11.40
N GLN A 184 -26.44 -13.90 12.61
CA GLN A 184 -25.95 -15.19 13.09
C GLN A 184 -26.38 -16.32 12.15
N TYR A 185 -27.66 -16.33 11.79
CA TYR A 185 -28.20 -17.31 10.86
C TYR A 185 -27.52 -17.24 9.48
N MET A 186 -27.47 -16.05 8.87
CA MET A 186 -26.87 -15.88 7.55
C MET A 186 -25.40 -16.25 7.54
N THR A 187 -24.66 -15.88 8.58
CA THR A 187 -23.24 -16.21 8.71
C THR A 187 -23.02 -17.72 8.85
N ALA A 188 -23.91 -18.44 9.55
CA ALA A 188 -23.85 -19.89 9.63
C ALA A 188 -24.16 -20.60 8.30
N GLN A 189 -24.93 -19.96 7.42
CA GLN A 189 -25.21 -20.47 6.06
C GLN A 189 -24.11 -20.14 5.06
N ILE A 190 -23.22 -19.18 5.36
CA ILE A 190 -22.10 -18.87 4.49
C ILE A 190 -21.11 -20.04 4.56
N PRO A 191 -20.77 -20.64 3.40
CA PRO A 191 -19.80 -21.72 3.36
C PRO A 191 -18.46 -21.27 3.94
N PRO A 192 -17.82 -22.08 4.81
CA PRO A 192 -16.51 -21.73 5.34
C PRO A 192 -15.48 -21.76 4.23
N PHE A 193 -14.68 -20.70 4.12
CA PHE A 193 -13.51 -20.69 3.24
C PHE A 193 -12.32 -21.31 3.99
N GLY A 194 -11.89 -22.51 3.59
CA GLY A 194 -10.80 -23.23 4.23
C GLY A 194 -9.48 -22.48 4.11
N SER A 195 -8.91 -22.03 5.23
CA SER A 195 -7.60 -21.37 5.29
C SER A 195 -6.46 -22.40 5.19
N SER A 196 -6.34 -23.11 4.07
CA SER A 196 -5.07 -23.78 3.77
C SER A 196 -4.07 -22.75 3.26
N SER A 197 -2.81 -22.87 3.67
CA SER A 197 -1.75 -21.86 3.64
C SER A 197 -1.23 -21.45 2.25
N SER A 198 -2.05 -21.56 1.21
CA SER A 198 -1.86 -20.95 -0.09
C SER A 198 -3.24 -20.68 -0.66
N THR A 199 -3.68 -19.41 -0.62
CA THR A 199 -4.94 -18.95 -1.21
C THR A 199 -4.88 -19.18 -2.73
N ASP A 200 -5.22 -20.38 -3.18
CA ASP A 200 -5.26 -20.75 -4.59
C ASP A 200 -6.41 -19.98 -5.26
N GLU A 201 -6.13 -19.32 -6.39
CA GLU A 201 -7.13 -18.63 -7.20
C GLU A 201 -8.29 -19.57 -7.56
N THR A 202 -8.01 -20.86 -7.74
CA THR A 202 -9.03 -21.88 -8.03
C THR A 202 -9.97 -22.11 -6.85
N ALA A 203 -9.45 -22.15 -5.62
CA ALA A 203 -10.24 -22.29 -4.41
C ALA A 203 -11.13 -21.06 -4.17
N LEU A 204 -10.59 -19.86 -4.40
CA LEU A 204 -11.38 -18.62 -4.33
C LEU A 204 -12.50 -18.62 -5.38
N LYS A 205 -12.19 -19.02 -6.62
CA LYS A 205 -13.19 -19.10 -7.69
C LYS A 205 -14.29 -20.12 -7.38
N GLN A 206 -13.93 -21.28 -6.83
CA GLN A 206 -14.90 -22.29 -6.38
C GLN A 206 -15.76 -21.76 -5.23
N HIS A 207 -15.16 -21.05 -4.28
CA HIS A 207 -15.88 -20.42 -3.17
C HIS A 207 -16.89 -19.38 -3.65
N LEU A 208 -16.48 -18.48 -4.55
CA LEU A 208 -17.37 -17.47 -5.15
C LEU A 208 -18.50 -18.11 -5.96
N ASN A 209 -18.21 -19.20 -6.69
CA ASN A 209 -19.24 -19.96 -7.40
C ASN A 209 -20.22 -20.63 -6.43
N HIS A 210 -19.74 -21.17 -5.31
CA HIS A 210 -20.60 -21.79 -4.31
C HIS A 210 -21.51 -20.76 -3.60
N LEU A 211 -21.00 -19.55 -3.35
CA LEU A 211 -21.82 -18.41 -2.91
C LEU A 211 -22.91 -18.07 -3.95
N GLU A 212 -22.54 -18.03 -5.23
CA GLU A 212 -23.46 -17.73 -6.35
C GLU A 212 -24.56 -18.80 -6.49
N THR A 213 -24.23 -20.09 -6.39
CA THR A 213 -25.19 -21.17 -6.68
C THR A 213 -25.97 -21.67 -5.47
N THR A 214 -25.50 -21.40 -4.25
CA THR A 214 -26.06 -22.01 -3.03
C THR A 214 -26.55 -20.96 -2.05
N PHE A 215 -25.67 -20.05 -1.64
CA PHE A 215 -26.00 -19.05 -0.65
C PHE A 215 -27.02 -18.04 -1.19
N LEU A 216 -26.76 -17.41 -2.34
CA LEU A 216 -27.67 -16.40 -2.89
C LEU A 216 -29.09 -16.93 -3.20
N PRO A 217 -29.26 -18.10 -3.86
CA PRO A 217 -30.60 -18.65 -4.08
C PRO A 217 -31.32 -19.01 -2.78
N SER A 218 -30.60 -19.44 -1.74
CA SER A 218 -31.20 -19.71 -0.43
C SER A 218 -31.77 -18.46 0.23
N LEU A 219 -31.15 -17.29 -0.01
CA LEU A 219 -31.65 -16.01 0.47
C LEU A 219 -32.88 -15.56 -0.32
N GLU A 220 -32.84 -15.69 -1.64
CA GLU A 220 -33.96 -15.30 -2.50
C GLU A 220 -35.21 -16.12 -2.22
N HIS A 221 -35.07 -17.45 -2.06
CA HIS A 221 -36.19 -18.34 -1.76
C HIS A 221 -36.95 -17.92 -0.49
N ARG A 222 -36.24 -17.47 0.54
CA ARG A 222 -36.82 -17.09 1.84
C ARG A 222 -37.30 -15.64 1.88
N SER A 223 -36.82 -14.80 0.97
CA SER A 223 -37.15 -13.37 0.94
C SER A 223 -38.64 -13.08 0.78
N GLY A 224 -39.41 -13.97 0.13
CA GLY A 224 -40.86 -13.84 -0.06
C GLY A 224 -41.62 -13.81 1.26
N VAL A 225 -41.34 -14.75 2.17
CA VAL A 225 -42.01 -14.86 3.47
C VAL A 225 -41.74 -13.64 4.34
N PHE A 226 -40.49 -13.15 4.36
CA PHE A 226 -40.14 -11.91 5.07
C PHE A 226 -40.71 -10.65 4.43
N LYS A 227 -40.99 -10.67 3.12
CA LYS A 227 -41.67 -9.59 2.40
C LYS A 227 -43.14 -9.51 2.77
N GLU A 228 -43.82 -10.63 2.78
CA GLU A 228 -45.24 -10.72 3.17
C GLU A 228 -45.44 -10.41 4.66
N ALA A 229 -44.41 -10.62 5.50
CA ALA A 229 -44.39 -10.22 6.90
C ALA A 229 -43.99 -8.76 7.18
N GLY A 230 -43.63 -7.97 6.16
CA GLY A 230 -43.18 -6.59 6.35
C GLY A 230 -41.78 -6.44 6.95
N LEU A 231 -40.99 -7.51 7.00
CA LEU A 231 -39.63 -7.57 7.56
C LEU A 231 -38.51 -7.53 6.50
N PHE A 232 -38.87 -7.43 5.22
CA PHE A 232 -37.94 -7.49 4.09
C PHE A 232 -36.76 -6.54 4.17
N ALA A 233 -36.97 -5.29 4.60
CA ALA A 233 -35.89 -4.30 4.69
C ALA A 233 -34.80 -4.70 5.70
N THR A 234 -35.21 -5.23 6.86
CA THR A 234 -34.29 -5.74 7.88
C THR A 234 -33.59 -7.00 7.40
N TYR A 235 -34.34 -7.93 6.81
CA TYR A 235 -33.81 -9.16 6.22
C TYR A 235 -32.75 -8.87 5.15
N ALA A 236 -33.08 -8.01 4.19
CA ALA A 236 -32.18 -7.54 3.14
C ALA A 236 -30.86 -7.03 3.70
N ARG A 237 -30.95 -6.07 4.63
CA ARG A 237 -29.78 -5.43 5.23
C ARG A 237 -28.89 -6.44 5.98
N CYS A 238 -29.46 -7.38 6.72
CA CYS A 238 -28.68 -8.42 7.41
C CYS A 238 -27.99 -9.38 6.43
N CYS A 239 -28.67 -9.82 5.37
CA CYS A 239 -28.04 -10.60 4.30
C CYS A 239 -26.83 -9.88 3.70
N HIS A 240 -26.97 -8.58 3.44
CA HIS A 240 -25.86 -7.76 2.93
C HIS A 240 -24.73 -7.63 3.94
N ALA A 241 -25.03 -7.35 5.20
CA ALA A 241 -24.02 -7.21 6.25
C ALA A 241 -23.19 -8.48 6.40
N SER A 242 -23.83 -9.66 6.38
CA SER A 242 -23.14 -10.95 6.45
C SER A 242 -22.27 -11.23 5.22
N LEU A 243 -22.79 -11.03 4.00
CA LEU A 243 -22.01 -11.24 2.79
C LEU A 243 -20.82 -10.26 2.71
N SER A 244 -21.06 -8.99 3.01
CA SER A 244 -20.03 -7.95 3.04
C SER A 244 -18.94 -8.24 4.09
N SER A 245 -19.34 -8.65 5.29
CA SER A 245 -18.42 -9.05 6.34
C SER A 245 -17.56 -10.24 5.91
N HIS A 246 -18.17 -11.23 5.25
CA HIS A 246 -17.45 -12.38 4.71
C HIS A 246 -16.43 -12.00 3.63
N LEU A 247 -16.84 -11.22 2.62
CA LEU A 247 -15.94 -10.75 1.56
C LEU A 247 -14.82 -9.85 2.11
N SER A 248 -15.12 -9.03 3.12
CA SER A 248 -14.11 -8.22 3.81
C SER A 248 -13.12 -9.08 4.57
N THR A 249 -13.57 -10.18 5.17
CA THR A 249 -12.70 -11.15 5.86
C THR A 249 -11.81 -11.90 4.86
N LEU A 250 -12.34 -12.28 3.70
CA LEU A 250 -11.57 -12.90 2.61
C LEU A 250 -10.46 -11.96 2.11
N THR A 251 -10.80 -10.68 1.89
CA THR A 251 -9.87 -9.66 1.37
C THR A 251 -9.00 -8.99 2.44
N GLY A 252 -9.29 -9.24 3.72
CA GLY A 252 -8.63 -8.62 4.88
C GLY A 252 -7.24 -9.19 5.18
N SER A 253 -6.86 -10.31 4.54
CA SER A 253 -5.51 -10.86 4.69
C SER A 253 -4.46 -9.94 4.06
N ASN A 254 -3.31 -9.78 4.72
CA ASN A 254 -2.20 -8.94 4.25
C ASN A 254 -1.51 -9.47 2.98
N HIS A 255 -1.92 -10.64 2.47
CA HIS A 255 -1.32 -11.33 1.34
C HIS A 255 -2.29 -11.55 0.16
N PHE A 256 -3.40 -10.81 0.13
CA PHE A 256 -4.36 -10.90 -0.96
C PHE A 256 -3.79 -10.26 -2.24
N SER A 257 -3.68 -11.04 -3.32
CA SER A 257 -3.02 -10.63 -4.56
C SER A 257 -3.93 -9.81 -5.47
N PHE A 258 -3.33 -9.11 -6.45
CA PHE A 258 -4.08 -8.36 -7.46
C PHE A 258 -5.10 -9.25 -8.19
N ARG A 259 -4.71 -10.46 -8.61
CA ARG A 259 -5.58 -11.38 -9.34
C ARG A 259 -6.76 -11.84 -8.48
N GLN A 260 -6.54 -12.09 -7.20
CA GLN A 260 -7.62 -12.45 -6.27
C GLN A 260 -8.60 -11.29 -6.05
N CYS A 261 -8.08 -10.05 -5.91
CA CYS A 261 -8.92 -8.84 -5.87
C CYS A 261 -9.77 -8.72 -7.14
N LEU A 262 -9.15 -8.94 -8.31
CA LEU A 262 -9.82 -8.85 -9.60
C LEU A 262 -10.95 -9.88 -9.73
N LEU A 263 -10.75 -11.11 -9.25
CA LEU A 263 -11.79 -12.16 -9.24
C LEU A 263 -13.01 -11.76 -8.41
N ILE A 264 -12.81 -11.18 -7.22
CA ILE A 264 -13.93 -10.71 -6.37
C ILE A 264 -14.63 -9.53 -7.02
N TYR A 265 -13.89 -8.60 -7.63
CA TYR A 265 -14.45 -7.46 -8.33
C TYR A 265 -15.29 -7.91 -9.55
N GLU A 266 -14.75 -8.81 -10.37
CA GLU A 266 -15.45 -9.39 -11.52
C GLU A 266 -16.73 -10.12 -11.09
N TRP A 267 -16.65 -10.93 -10.03
CA TRP A 267 -17.82 -11.58 -9.45
C TRP A 267 -18.87 -10.58 -8.98
N GLY A 268 -18.49 -9.55 -8.22
CA GLY A 268 -19.41 -8.50 -7.75
C GLY A 268 -20.07 -7.75 -8.90
N LEU A 269 -19.31 -7.43 -9.94
CA LEU A 269 -19.80 -6.76 -11.15
C LEU A 269 -20.77 -7.64 -11.95
N LYS A 270 -20.45 -8.94 -12.09
CA LYS A 270 -21.34 -9.93 -12.71
C LYS A 270 -22.66 -10.00 -11.95
N MET A 271 -22.62 -10.11 -10.63
CA MET A 271 -23.82 -10.16 -9.78
C MET A 271 -24.67 -8.89 -9.89
N TYR A 272 -24.03 -7.73 -9.98
CA TYR A 272 -24.70 -6.45 -10.20
C TYR A 272 -25.42 -6.42 -11.56
N ARG A 273 -24.73 -6.81 -12.64
CA ARG A 273 -25.29 -6.84 -14.00
C ARG A 273 -26.48 -7.81 -14.11
N SER A 274 -26.34 -9.04 -13.62
CA SER A 274 -27.42 -10.03 -13.62
C SER A 274 -28.67 -9.56 -12.87
N SER A 275 -28.50 -8.85 -11.77
CA SER A 275 -29.62 -8.27 -11.00
C SER A 275 -30.33 -7.13 -11.77
N SER A 276 -29.57 -6.34 -12.54
CA SER A 276 -30.10 -5.23 -13.34
C SER A 276 -30.84 -5.69 -14.61
N GLU A 277 -30.34 -6.72 -15.30
CA GLU A 277 -30.96 -7.26 -16.52
C GLU A 277 -32.27 -8.00 -16.24
N THR A 278 -32.35 -8.69 -15.09
CA THR A 278 -33.59 -9.36 -14.66
C THR A 278 -34.72 -8.35 -14.39
N CYS A 279 -34.41 -7.15 -13.93
CA CYS A 279 -35.37 -6.04 -13.82
C CYS A 279 -35.84 -5.51 -15.19
N LEU A 280 -34.98 -5.49 -16.20
CA LEU A 280 -35.32 -4.96 -17.54
C LEU A 280 -36.20 -5.91 -18.36
N ARG A 281 -36.09 -7.23 -18.14
CA ARG A 281 -36.89 -8.25 -18.85
C ARG A 281 -38.31 -8.39 -18.29
N SER A 282 -38.53 -7.98 -17.04
CA SER A 282 -39.84 -7.98 -16.34
C SER A 282 -40.67 -6.72 -16.64
N ARG A 283 -40.91 -6.41 -17.92
CA ARG A 283 -41.73 -5.25 -18.34
C ARG A 283 -43.24 -5.55 -18.40
N GLN A 284 -43.71 -6.50 -17.58
CA GLN A 284 -45.13 -6.87 -17.44
C GLN A 284 -45.60 -6.94 -15.98
N SER A 285 -45.19 -6.00 -15.12
CA SER A 285 -46.01 -5.52 -13.98
C SER A 285 -45.30 -4.36 -13.27
N PRO A 286 -45.97 -3.22 -12.98
CA PRO A 286 -45.30 -2.02 -12.46
C PRO A 286 -44.94 -2.04 -10.95
N GLN A 287 -44.92 -3.20 -10.28
CA GLN A 287 -44.87 -3.27 -8.80
C GLN A 287 -43.71 -4.11 -8.23
N HIS A 288 -42.74 -4.54 -9.04
CA HIS A 288 -41.54 -5.20 -8.51
C HIS A 288 -40.47 -4.15 -8.20
N SER A 289 -40.40 -3.77 -6.92
CA SER A 289 -39.30 -3.01 -6.33
C SER A 289 -37.94 -3.67 -6.62
N PRO A 290 -36.83 -2.89 -6.63
CA PRO A 290 -35.51 -3.41 -7.00
C PRO A 290 -35.17 -4.61 -6.13
N SER A 291 -34.62 -5.67 -6.74
CA SER A 291 -34.11 -6.81 -6.00
C SER A 291 -33.15 -6.33 -4.90
N LEU A 292 -33.13 -7.06 -3.79
CA LEU A 292 -32.31 -6.84 -2.59
C LEU A 292 -30.93 -6.17 -2.84
N GLY A 293 -30.24 -6.49 -3.93
CA GLY A 293 -28.78 -6.37 -4.04
C GLY A 293 -28.16 -5.21 -4.82
N VAL A 294 -28.88 -4.31 -5.48
CA VAL A 294 -28.23 -3.41 -6.47
C VAL A 294 -27.29 -2.36 -5.83
N GLN A 295 -27.73 -1.63 -4.80
CA GLN A 295 -26.88 -0.58 -4.17
C GLN A 295 -25.72 -1.16 -3.34
N HIS A 296 -25.90 -2.34 -2.75
CA HIS A 296 -24.90 -2.96 -1.88
C HIS A 296 -23.82 -3.73 -2.66
N LEU A 297 -24.16 -4.35 -3.80
CA LEU A 297 -23.17 -4.93 -4.71
C LEU A 297 -22.26 -3.85 -5.32
N VAL A 298 -22.78 -2.65 -5.56
CA VAL A 298 -21.97 -1.48 -5.91
C VAL A 298 -21.00 -1.13 -4.78
N TRP A 299 -21.45 -1.13 -3.53
CA TRP A 299 -20.57 -0.86 -2.38
C TRP A 299 -19.46 -1.90 -2.23
N VAL A 300 -19.78 -3.19 -2.39
CA VAL A 300 -18.77 -4.27 -2.39
C VAL A 300 -17.77 -4.07 -3.53
N ALA A 301 -18.25 -3.80 -4.75
CA ALA A 301 -17.39 -3.54 -5.89
C ALA A 301 -16.46 -2.34 -5.65
N LEU A 302 -16.98 -1.24 -5.10
CA LEU A 302 -16.19 -0.06 -4.72
C LEU A 302 -15.13 -0.39 -3.67
N LYS A 303 -15.48 -1.16 -2.63
CA LYS A 303 -14.51 -1.55 -1.60
C LYS A 303 -13.43 -2.49 -2.12
N THR A 304 -13.80 -3.43 -2.98
CA THR A 304 -12.83 -4.29 -3.66
C THR A 304 -11.96 -3.49 -4.62
N GLU A 305 -12.50 -2.48 -5.30
CA GLU A 305 -11.75 -1.56 -6.16
C GLU A 305 -10.69 -0.79 -5.36
N GLU A 306 -11.06 -0.15 -4.24
CA GLU A 306 -10.11 0.54 -3.36
C GLU A 306 -8.96 -0.37 -2.94
N LYS A 307 -9.28 -1.61 -2.55
CA LYS A 307 -8.29 -2.62 -2.17
C LYS A 307 -7.41 -3.04 -3.35
N LEU A 308 -8.01 -3.25 -4.52
CA LEU A 308 -7.32 -3.61 -5.76
C LEU A 308 -6.32 -2.53 -6.17
N LEU A 309 -6.68 -1.25 -6.07
CA LEU A 309 -5.78 -0.13 -6.33
C LEU A 309 -4.64 -0.08 -5.31
N ALA A 310 -4.90 -0.35 -4.03
CA ALA A 310 -3.86 -0.41 -3.00
C ALA A 310 -2.87 -1.57 -3.24
N VAL A 311 -3.37 -2.75 -3.61
CA VAL A 311 -2.55 -3.91 -3.94
C VAL A 311 -1.74 -3.67 -5.22
N THR A 312 -2.34 -3.01 -6.22
CA THR A 312 -1.66 -2.59 -7.46
C THR A 312 -0.43 -1.76 -7.14
N ARG A 313 -0.59 -0.67 -6.38
CA ARG A 313 0.51 0.21 -5.97
C ARG A 313 1.61 -0.56 -5.23
N ASN A 314 1.23 -1.40 -4.27
CA ASN A 314 2.20 -2.19 -3.50
C ASN A 314 2.99 -3.19 -4.37
N GLU A 315 2.30 -3.97 -5.22
CA GLU A 315 2.96 -4.96 -6.09
C GLU A 315 3.83 -4.30 -7.15
N VAL A 316 3.36 -3.22 -7.79
CA VAL A 316 4.11 -2.46 -8.80
C VAL A 316 5.33 -1.80 -8.17
N GLY A 317 5.17 -1.11 -7.03
CA GLY A 317 6.27 -0.45 -6.33
C GLY A 317 7.34 -1.46 -5.90
N LYS A 318 6.94 -2.63 -5.39
CA LYS A 318 7.87 -3.72 -5.07
C LYS A 318 8.61 -4.22 -6.31
N ALA A 319 7.91 -4.47 -7.41
CA ALA A 319 8.51 -4.96 -8.65
C ALA A 319 9.48 -3.95 -9.27
N LEU A 320 9.14 -2.65 -9.27
CA LEU A 320 10.03 -1.58 -9.72
C LEU A 320 11.30 -1.50 -8.86
N LYS A 321 11.15 -1.56 -7.53
CA LYS A 321 12.29 -1.56 -6.61
C LYS A 321 13.22 -2.76 -6.83
N GLU A 322 12.67 -3.94 -7.09
CA GLU A 322 13.46 -5.14 -7.41
C GLU A 322 14.15 -5.02 -8.78
N ALA A 323 13.50 -4.38 -9.75
CA ALA A 323 13.99 -4.20 -11.12
C ALA A 323 15.12 -3.17 -11.24
N PHE A 324 15.19 -2.19 -10.32
CA PHE A 324 16.13 -1.07 -10.35
C PHE A 324 17.08 -1.01 -9.13
N ASP A 325 17.23 -2.13 -8.41
CA ASP A 325 18.21 -2.29 -7.35
C ASP A 325 19.63 -1.97 -7.86
N ILE A 326 20.28 -0.96 -7.25
CA ILE A 326 21.61 -0.47 -7.64
C ILE A 326 22.68 -1.59 -7.59
N GLY A 327 22.49 -2.59 -6.72
CA GLY A 327 23.39 -3.73 -6.58
C GLY A 327 23.28 -4.74 -7.72
N LYS A 328 22.19 -4.71 -8.50
CA LYS A 328 21.88 -5.69 -9.55
C LYS A 328 22.10 -5.12 -10.95
N PRO A 329 22.30 -5.99 -11.96
CA PRO A 329 22.31 -5.54 -13.34
C PRO A 329 20.94 -4.97 -13.73
N PRO A 330 20.89 -3.93 -14.58
CA PRO A 330 19.64 -3.35 -15.06
C PRO A 330 18.73 -4.38 -15.74
N CYS A 331 17.43 -4.22 -15.51
CA CYS A 331 16.41 -5.04 -16.15
C CYS A 331 16.17 -4.62 -17.62
N ALA A 332 15.62 -5.53 -18.43
CA ALA A 332 15.26 -5.22 -19.80
C ALA A 332 14.02 -4.30 -19.87
N ASP A 333 13.99 -3.36 -20.80
CA ASP A 333 12.87 -2.42 -21.02
C ASP A 333 11.50 -3.14 -21.06
N ALA A 334 11.44 -4.30 -21.72
CA ALA A 334 10.21 -5.09 -21.86
C ALA A 334 9.68 -5.63 -20.52
N ALA A 335 10.56 -5.98 -19.59
CA ALA A 335 10.16 -6.45 -18.26
C ALA A 335 9.54 -5.31 -17.44
N VAL A 336 10.08 -4.09 -17.54
CA VAL A 336 9.54 -2.91 -16.86
C VAL A 336 8.17 -2.52 -17.43
N ILE A 337 8.02 -2.57 -18.75
CA ILE A 337 6.73 -2.33 -19.40
C ILE A 337 5.70 -3.35 -18.93
N GLN A 338 6.07 -4.63 -18.87
CA GLN A 338 5.20 -5.68 -18.35
C GLN A 338 4.74 -5.40 -16.92
N ILE A 339 5.65 -4.97 -16.02
CA ILE A 339 5.32 -4.60 -14.63
C ILE A 339 4.23 -3.52 -14.59
N LEU A 340 4.30 -2.53 -15.48
CA LEU A 340 3.42 -1.36 -15.47
C LEU A 340 2.09 -1.58 -16.20
N VAL A 341 2.06 -2.48 -17.19
CA VAL A 341 0.91 -2.64 -18.10
C VAL A 341 0.09 -3.91 -17.84
N GLU A 342 0.69 -5.01 -17.33
CA GLU A 342 -0.01 -6.30 -17.17
C GLU A 342 -1.30 -6.19 -16.35
N LYS A 343 -1.26 -5.41 -15.28
CA LYS A 343 -2.41 -5.21 -14.39
C LYS A 343 -3.50 -4.39 -15.05
N THR A 344 -3.13 -3.39 -15.83
CA THR A 344 -4.06 -2.55 -16.62
C THR A 344 -4.77 -3.39 -17.67
N GLU A 345 -4.05 -4.25 -18.38
CA GLU A 345 -4.62 -5.19 -19.37
C GLU A 345 -5.58 -6.18 -18.70
N ALA A 346 -5.16 -6.79 -17.59
CA ALA A 346 -6.00 -7.70 -16.82
C ALA A 346 -7.30 -7.02 -16.33
N ALA A 347 -7.21 -5.78 -15.86
CA ALA A 347 -8.37 -4.99 -15.47
C ALA A 347 -9.27 -4.62 -16.67
N GLY A 348 -8.68 -4.35 -17.84
CA GLY A 348 -9.39 -4.03 -19.08
C GLY A 348 -10.27 -5.18 -19.59
N HIS A 349 -9.87 -6.43 -19.33
CA HIS A 349 -10.73 -7.59 -19.63
C HIS A 349 -12.01 -7.64 -18.78
N VAL A 350 -12.06 -6.95 -17.64
CA VAL A 350 -13.21 -6.92 -16.72
C VAL A 350 -14.05 -5.64 -16.92
N SER A 351 -13.39 -4.48 -16.95
CA SER A 351 -14.04 -3.17 -17.07
C SER A 351 -13.06 -2.10 -17.54
N GLU A 352 -13.45 -1.30 -18.54
CA GLU A 352 -12.69 -0.15 -19.04
C GLU A 352 -12.43 0.89 -17.92
N SER A 353 -13.47 1.22 -17.14
CA SER A 353 -13.33 2.16 -16.01
C SER A 353 -12.38 1.66 -14.92
N LEU A 354 -12.30 0.34 -14.70
CA LEU A 354 -11.32 -0.23 -13.76
C LEU A 354 -9.91 -0.11 -14.35
N SER A 355 -9.75 -0.39 -15.64
CA SER A 355 -8.48 -0.28 -16.37
C SER A 355 -7.90 1.11 -16.27
N GLU A 356 -8.70 2.16 -16.51
CA GLU A 356 -8.27 3.56 -16.37
C GLU A 356 -7.77 3.89 -14.95
N LYS A 357 -8.46 3.40 -13.91
CA LYS A 357 -8.06 3.62 -12.52
C LYS A 357 -6.79 2.86 -12.14
N VAL A 358 -6.64 1.63 -12.63
CA VAL A 358 -5.44 0.81 -12.43
C VAL A 358 -4.25 1.42 -13.15
N GLU A 359 -4.44 1.90 -14.39
CA GLU A 359 -3.44 2.63 -15.15
C GLU A 359 -2.96 3.87 -14.38
N ALA A 360 -3.89 4.70 -13.92
CA ALA A 360 -3.56 5.88 -13.13
C ALA A 360 -2.77 5.51 -11.86
N ALA A 361 -3.17 4.44 -11.17
CA ALA A 361 -2.45 3.95 -9.98
C ALA A 361 -1.03 3.44 -10.31
N CYS A 362 -0.83 2.76 -11.44
CA CYS A 362 0.49 2.33 -11.90
C CYS A 362 1.40 3.53 -12.23
N LEU A 363 0.87 4.55 -12.92
CA LEU A 363 1.61 5.76 -13.27
C LEU A 363 1.96 6.60 -12.02
N GLU A 364 1.03 6.73 -11.07
CA GLU A 364 1.29 7.37 -9.77
C GLU A 364 2.37 6.64 -8.99
N GLU A 365 2.31 5.31 -8.93
CA GLU A 365 3.34 4.51 -8.26
C GLU A 365 4.71 4.62 -8.95
N CYS A 366 4.73 4.69 -10.29
CA CYS A 366 5.97 4.93 -11.03
C CYS A 366 6.62 6.28 -10.63
N LEU A 367 5.83 7.34 -10.47
CA LEU A 367 6.31 8.63 -9.98
C LEU A 367 6.81 8.57 -8.53
N SER A 368 6.06 7.92 -7.65
CA SER A 368 6.45 7.69 -6.24
C SER A 368 7.77 6.92 -6.16
N PHE A 369 7.92 5.88 -7.00
CA PHE A 369 9.15 5.12 -7.13
C PHE A 369 10.31 6.00 -7.59
N LEU A 370 10.14 6.83 -8.63
CA LEU A 370 11.20 7.70 -9.15
C LEU A 370 11.67 8.71 -8.10
N GLU A 371 10.75 9.29 -7.32
CA GLU A 371 11.09 10.18 -6.21
C GLU A 371 11.88 9.44 -5.12
N SER A 372 11.45 8.23 -4.76
CA SER A 372 12.20 7.38 -3.82
C SER A 372 13.58 6.99 -4.36
N TYR A 373 13.67 6.68 -5.65
CA TYR A 373 14.90 6.26 -6.32
C TYR A 373 15.90 7.41 -6.43
N GLU A 374 15.45 8.63 -6.75
CA GLU A 374 16.28 9.84 -6.71
C GLU A 374 16.91 10.04 -5.33
N ASN A 375 16.12 9.87 -4.26
CA ASN A 375 16.62 9.96 -2.90
C ASN A 375 17.62 8.85 -2.54
N GLU A 376 17.42 7.65 -3.08
CA GLU A 376 18.35 6.53 -2.92
C GLU A 376 19.68 6.82 -3.64
N VAL A 377 19.64 7.32 -4.88
CA VAL A 377 20.82 7.76 -5.64
C VAL A 377 21.57 8.87 -4.91
N ARG A 378 20.85 9.86 -4.36
CA ARG A 378 21.46 10.95 -3.58
C ARG A 378 22.13 10.43 -2.31
N SER A 379 21.49 9.51 -1.60
CA SER A 379 22.08 8.86 -0.42
C SER A 379 23.32 8.05 -0.79
N PHE A 380 23.26 7.36 -1.93
CA PHE A 380 24.38 6.61 -2.49
C PHE A 380 25.59 7.49 -2.81
N ILE A 381 25.36 8.68 -3.38
CA ILE A 381 26.40 9.68 -3.65
C ILE A 381 27.01 10.22 -2.34
N GLN A 382 26.19 10.52 -1.32
CA GLN A 382 26.65 11.13 -0.06
C GLN A 382 27.45 10.20 0.86
N LEU A 383 27.27 8.88 0.74
CA LEU A 383 27.86 7.93 1.68
C LEU A 383 29.38 7.79 1.57
N ASP A 384 30.05 8.43 0.58
CA ASP A 384 31.53 8.55 0.38
C ASP A 384 32.34 7.25 0.51
N CYS A 385 31.69 6.10 0.67
CA CYS A 385 32.28 4.78 0.81
C CYS A 385 32.59 4.24 -0.59
N TYR A 386 33.52 4.88 -1.30
CA TYR A 386 34.02 4.51 -2.64
C TYR A 386 33.03 3.68 -3.48
N PRO A 387 31.89 4.27 -3.90
CA PRO A 387 31.04 3.59 -4.84
C PRO A 387 31.83 3.34 -6.13
N GLY A 388 31.85 2.09 -6.58
CA GLY A 388 32.62 1.70 -7.76
C GLY A 388 32.14 2.43 -9.02
N ILE A 389 33.06 2.70 -9.95
CA ILE A 389 32.80 3.18 -11.32
C ILE A 389 31.62 2.40 -11.95
N CYS A 390 31.55 1.09 -11.71
CA CYS A 390 30.47 0.22 -12.18
C CYS A 390 29.08 0.61 -11.67
N SER A 391 28.94 1.02 -10.41
CA SER A 391 27.63 1.33 -9.82
C SER A 391 27.05 2.63 -10.38
N SER A 392 27.89 3.65 -10.61
CA SER A 392 27.44 4.90 -11.24
C SER A 392 26.99 4.67 -12.69
N LEU A 393 27.71 3.83 -13.44
CA LEU A 393 27.30 3.44 -14.79
C LEU A 393 25.98 2.67 -14.79
N ARG A 394 25.72 1.81 -13.80
CA ARG A 394 24.44 1.10 -13.68
C ARG A 394 23.27 2.04 -13.43
N ILE A 395 23.44 3.05 -12.58
CA ILE A 395 22.41 4.07 -12.32
C ILE A 395 22.11 4.86 -13.61
N LEU A 396 23.15 5.24 -14.37
CA LEU A 396 22.98 5.89 -15.68
C LEU A 396 22.24 4.99 -16.67
N GLU A 397 22.56 3.69 -16.69
CA GLU A 397 21.87 2.72 -17.53
C GLU A 397 20.39 2.58 -17.15
N ASN A 398 20.09 2.56 -15.85
CA ASN A 398 18.71 2.57 -15.33
C ASN A 398 17.95 3.81 -15.79
N CYS A 399 18.57 5.00 -15.77
CA CYS A 399 17.95 6.23 -16.27
C CYS A 399 17.63 6.15 -17.77
N CYS A 400 18.54 5.57 -18.57
CA CYS A 400 18.30 5.33 -20.00
C CYS A 400 17.12 4.37 -20.24
N ILE A 401 17.03 3.30 -19.45
CA ILE A 401 15.92 2.34 -19.50
C ILE A 401 14.61 3.02 -19.12
N LEU A 402 14.58 3.74 -18.00
CA LEU A 402 13.41 4.47 -17.52
C LEU A 402 12.91 5.48 -18.55
N ARG A 403 13.80 6.24 -19.20
CA ARG A 403 13.42 7.17 -20.27
C ARG A 403 12.82 6.44 -21.48
N THR A 404 13.41 5.32 -21.87
CA THR A 404 12.90 4.51 -22.99
C THR A 404 11.54 3.91 -22.66
N VAL A 405 11.36 3.40 -21.46
CA VAL A 405 10.10 2.82 -20.96
C VAL A 405 9.04 3.91 -20.88
N TRP A 406 9.35 5.05 -20.27
CA TRP A 406 8.43 6.17 -20.13
C TRP A 406 7.97 6.69 -21.50
N HIS A 407 8.90 6.86 -22.45
CA HIS A 407 8.55 7.24 -23.82
C HIS A 407 7.63 6.22 -24.51
N LYS A 408 7.76 4.92 -24.21
CA LYS A 408 6.82 3.91 -24.74
C LYS A 408 5.46 3.99 -24.04
N LEU A 409 5.45 4.24 -22.74
CA LEU A 409 4.22 4.38 -21.97
C LEU A 409 3.37 5.57 -22.40
N THR A 410 3.96 6.67 -22.87
CA THR A 410 3.17 7.81 -23.39
C THR A 410 2.35 7.47 -24.63
N TYR A 411 2.65 6.38 -25.34
CA TYR A 411 1.82 5.89 -26.45
C TYR A 411 0.79 4.83 -26.03
N ILE A 412 1.01 4.16 -24.88
CA ILE A 412 0.18 3.05 -24.41
C ILE A 412 -0.84 3.54 -23.39
N CYS A 413 -0.45 4.49 -22.55
CA CYS A 413 -1.22 5.00 -21.42
C CYS A 413 -1.59 6.47 -21.61
N SER A 414 -2.64 6.90 -20.93
CA SER A 414 -3.14 8.28 -20.90
C SER A 414 -2.29 9.16 -19.98
N VAL A 415 -1.03 9.37 -20.33
CA VAL A 415 -0.07 10.18 -19.55
C VAL A 415 -0.39 11.67 -19.71
N SER A 416 -0.53 12.38 -18.58
CA SER A 416 -0.70 13.84 -18.61
C SER A 416 0.64 14.57 -18.85
N THR A 417 0.58 15.74 -19.48
CA THR A 417 1.76 16.61 -19.67
C THR A 417 2.48 16.93 -18.35
N GLY A 418 1.73 17.09 -17.26
CA GLY A 418 2.31 17.36 -15.94
C GLY A 418 3.09 16.17 -15.37
N GLN A 419 2.65 14.93 -15.63
CA GLN A 419 3.40 13.74 -15.24
C GLN A 419 4.66 13.58 -16.09
N ASP A 420 4.56 13.81 -17.40
CA ASP A 420 5.70 13.73 -18.32
C ASP A 420 6.83 14.69 -17.93
N VAL A 421 6.49 15.95 -17.65
CA VAL A 421 7.47 16.95 -17.18
C VAL A 421 8.12 16.53 -15.86
N LYS A 422 7.37 15.93 -14.93
CA LYS A 422 7.91 15.46 -13.65
C LYS A 422 8.88 14.29 -13.84
N VAL A 423 8.51 13.28 -14.62
CA VAL A 423 9.38 12.11 -14.87
C VAL A 423 10.67 12.54 -15.53
N ASN A 424 10.60 13.33 -16.60
CA ASN A 424 11.79 13.83 -17.27
C ASN A 424 12.64 14.67 -16.30
N GLY A 425 12.03 15.53 -15.49
CA GLY A 425 12.74 16.30 -14.48
C GLY A 425 13.45 15.44 -13.41
N PHE A 426 12.86 14.33 -12.97
CA PHE A 426 13.53 13.37 -12.07
C PHE A 426 14.75 12.73 -12.74
N LEU A 427 14.59 12.28 -13.98
CA LEU A 427 15.64 11.61 -14.73
C LEU A 427 16.81 12.55 -15.05
N ASP A 428 16.52 13.77 -15.53
CA ASP A 428 17.54 14.77 -15.85
C ASP A 428 18.41 15.09 -14.61
N ARG A 429 17.78 15.33 -13.44
CA ARG A 429 18.51 15.60 -12.20
C ARG A 429 19.38 14.43 -11.76
N MET A 430 18.85 13.21 -11.77
CA MET A 430 19.62 12.02 -11.40
C MET A 430 20.81 11.81 -12.34
N GLU A 431 20.61 11.99 -13.65
CA GLU A 431 21.66 11.86 -14.67
C GLU A 431 22.77 12.89 -14.48
N ASP A 432 22.42 14.15 -14.21
CA ASP A 432 23.39 15.21 -13.95
C ASP A 432 24.20 14.92 -12.66
N GLU A 433 23.51 14.64 -11.54
CA GLU A 433 24.14 14.34 -10.25
C GLU A 433 25.09 13.14 -10.33
N ILE A 434 24.65 12.03 -10.96
CA ILE A 434 25.46 10.82 -11.04
C ILE A 434 26.59 10.93 -12.06
N THR A 435 26.39 11.69 -13.16
CA THR A 435 27.45 11.95 -14.16
C THR A 435 28.55 12.78 -13.54
N GLU A 436 28.21 13.84 -12.82
CA GLU A 436 29.19 14.67 -12.11
C GLU A 436 29.99 13.83 -11.11
N HIS A 437 29.32 13.07 -10.24
CA HIS A 437 29.98 12.20 -9.27
C HIS A 437 30.89 11.16 -9.93
N PHE A 438 30.42 10.53 -11.03
CA PHE A 438 31.21 9.58 -11.80
C PHE A 438 32.49 10.21 -12.35
N LEU A 439 32.39 11.36 -13.02
CA LEU A 439 33.54 12.05 -13.59
C LEU A 439 34.52 12.52 -12.50
N GLN A 440 34.03 12.99 -11.36
CA GLN A 440 34.87 13.34 -10.21
C GLN A 440 35.60 12.11 -9.63
N THR A 441 34.93 10.96 -9.55
CA THR A 441 35.50 9.69 -9.10
C THR A 441 36.61 9.22 -10.04
N VAL A 442 36.35 9.26 -11.35
CA VAL A 442 37.34 8.91 -12.37
C VAL A 442 38.55 9.86 -12.29
N THR A 443 38.31 11.17 -12.24
CA THR A 443 39.37 12.19 -12.12
C THR A 443 40.25 11.92 -10.91
N SER A 444 39.65 11.68 -9.74
CA SER A 444 40.39 11.43 -8.49
C SER A 444 41.24 10.16 -8.55
N LYS A 445 40.70 9.06 -9.10
CA LYS A 445 41.43 7.79 -9.26
C LYS A 445 42.57 7.92 -10.26
N VAL A 446 42.31 8.50 -11.43
CA VAL A 446 43.31 8.70 -12.48
C VAL A 446 44.45 9.59 -11.99
N LYS A 447 44.13 10.74 -11.38
CA LYS A 447 45.11 11.66 -10.80
C LYS A 447 45.94 11.01 -9.69
N GLY A 448 45.30 10.25 -8.80
CA GLY A 448 45.96 9.54 -7.71
C GLY A 448 47.00 8.55 -8.23
N THR A 449 46.65 7.78 -9.25
CA THR A 449 47.53 6.79 -9.88
C THR A 449 48.65 7.42 -10.70
N LEU A 450 48.35 8.49 -11.46
CA LEU A 450 49.35 9.15 -12.29
C LEU A 450 50.43 9.91 -11.50
N LYS A 451 50.20 10.22 -10.22
CA LYS A 451 51.09 11.02 -9.37
C LYS A 451 52.54 10.50 -9.32
N GLU A 452 52.73 9.18 -9.30
CA GLU A 452 54.05 8.55 -9.24
C GLU A 452 54.32 7.64 -10.45
N HIS A 453 53.39 7.58 -11.40
CA HIS A 453 53.40 6.63 -12.52
C HIS A 453 54.69 6.72 -13.37
N PHE A 454 55.05 7.92 -13.81
CA PHE A 454 56.26 8.14 -14.63
C PHE A 454 57.58 8.00 -13.85
N LYS A 455 57.54 8.03 -12.52
CA LYS A 455 58.75 7.84 -11.68
C LYS A 455 59.00 6.36 -11.40
N LYS A 456 57.92 5.59 -11.21
CA LYS A 456 57.97 4.17 -10.87
C LYS A 456 57.83 3.25 -12.08
N CYS A 457 57.35 3.76 -13.21
CA CYS A 457 56.94 2.97 -14.38
C CYS A 457 56.05 1.79 -13.98
N ASP A 458 55.04 2.04 -13.14
CA ASP A 458 54.14 1.01 -12.62
C ASP A 458 52.96 0.72 -13.57
N SER A 459 52.33 -0.44 -13.40
CA SER A 459 51.12 -0.85 -14.15
C SER A 459 49.82 -0.30 -13.53
N GLY A 460 49.90 0.61 -12.56
CA GLY A 460 48.73 1.12 -11.85
C GLY A 460 47.74 1.82 -12.78
N PHE A 461 48.26 2.55 -13.76
CA PHE A 461 47.46 3.23 -14.78
C PHE A 461 46.74 2.22 -15.68
N ASP A 462 47.45 1.16 -16.09
CA ASP A 462 46.91 0.07 -16.91
C ASP A 462 45.72 -0.60 -16.22
N HIS A 463 45.81 -0.86 -14.92
CA HIS A 463 44.70 -1.44 -14.15
C HIS A 463 43.46 -0.55 -14.10
N ILE A 464 43.62 0.77 -14.00
CA ILE A 464 42.47 1.71 -14.05
C ILE A 464 41.84 1.74 -15.42
N LEU A 465 42.66 1.80 -16.47
CA LEU A 465 42.18 1.85 -17.85
C LEU A 465 41.44 0.58 -18.24
N GLU A 466 41.96 -0.59 -17.87
CA GLU A 466 41.27 -1.86 -18.10
C GLU A 466 39.98 -1.94 -17.27
N SER A 467 39.98 -1.47 -16.02
CA SER A 467 38.75 -1.40 -15.20
C SER A 467 37.68 -0.50 -15.84
N LEU A 468 38.07 0.65 -16.38
CA LEU A 468 37.18 1.55 -17.11
C LEU A 468 36.65 0.92 -18.39
N LYS A 469 37.54 0.28 -19.17
CA LYS A 469 37.17 -0.48 -20.37
C LYS A 469 36.11 -1.51 -20.06
N GLN A 470 36.35 -2.38 -19.08
CA GLN A 470 35.39 -3.42 -18.69
C GLN A 470 34.05 -2.82 -18.24
N SER A 471 34.10 -1.70 -17.51
CA SER A 471 32.89 -0.99 -17.06
C SER A 471 32.07 -0.43 -18.23
N PHE A 472 32.73 0.23 -19.19
CA PHE A 472 32.08 0.73 -20.42
C PHE A 472 31.63 -0.38 -21.37
N LEU A 473 32.33 -1.52 -21.38
CA LEU A 473 31.93 -2.69 -22.15
C LEU A 473 30.76 -3.45 -21.50
N ALA A 474 30.58 -3.34 -20.19
CA ALA A 474 29.43 -3.91 -19.49
C ALA A 474 28.16 -3.05 -19.61
N PHE A 475 28.28 -1.77 -19.93
CA PHE A 475 27.15 -0.86 -20.13
C PHE A 475 26.29 -1.34 -21.31
N GLY A 476 25.04 -1.73 -21.09
CA GLY A 476 24.19 -2.33 -22.12
C GLY A 476 23.71 -1.34 -23.19
N LYS A 477 23.69 -0.03 -22.88
CA LYS A 477 23.18 1.03 -23.77
C LYS A 477 24.29 1.77 -24.56
N LYS A 478 25.29 1.04 -25.08
CA LYS A 478 26.48 1.60 -25.77
C LYS A 478 26.22 2.45 -27.02
N LYS A 479 25.01 2.37 -27.58
CA LYS A 479 24.62 3.08 -28.82
C LYS A 479 23.84 4.37 -28.54
N THR A 480 23.92 4.89 -27.33
CA THR A 480 23.21 6.12 -26.93
C THR A 480 24.17 7.31 -26.98
N ASP A 481 23.63 8.49 -27.29
CA ASP A 481 24.39 9.75 -27.27
C ASP A 481 24.97 10.01 -25.87
N THR A 482 24.23 9.63 -24.81
CA THR A 482 24.68 9.69 -23.41
C THR A 482 25.95 8.86 -23.19
N TYR A 483 25.99 7.63 -23.71
CA TYR A 483 27.19 6.79 -23.60
C TYR A 483 28.38 7.40 -24.33
N GLU A 484 28.18 7.86 -25.57
CA GLU A 484 29.25 8.46 -26.35
C GLU A 484 29.81 9.72 -25.67
N ALA A 485 28.93 10.60 -25.18
CA ALA A 485 29.32 11.80 -24.44
C ALA A 485 30.12 11.46 -23.17
N LEU A 486 29.69 10.43 -22.43
CA LEU A 486 30.35 9.97 -21.21
C LEU A 486 31.75 9.42 -21.47
N VAL A 487 31.89 8.55 -22.48
CA VAL A 487 33.19 7.99 -22.87
C VAL A 487 34.14 9.08 -23.36
N LYS A 488 33.63 10.05 -24.14
CA LYS A 488 34.40 11.23 -24.56
C LYS A 488 34.86 12.07 -23.38
N ALA A 489 33.99 12.36 -22.42
CA ALA A 489 34.34 13.12 -21.22
C ALA A 489 35.43 12.42 -20.38
N VAL A 490 35.32 11.10 -20.21
CA VAL A 490 36.33 10.30 -19.51
C VAL A 490 37.67 10.29 -20.26
N ASN A 491 37.66 10.17 -21.59
CA ASN A 491 38.88 10.32 -22.39
C ASN A 491 39.52 11.68 -22.14
N THR A 492 38.76 12.78 -22.23
CA THR A 492 39.27 14.13 -21.98
C THR A 492 39.89 14.27 -20.59
N ILE A 493 39.27 13.73 -19.54
CA ILE A 493 39.81 13.71 -18.18
C ILE A 493 41.15 12.97 -18.14
N ILE A 494 41.19 11.76 -18.67
CA ILE A 494 42.40 10.92 -18.65
C ILE A 494 43.55 11.61 -19.37
N ILE A 495 43.30 12.11 -20.57
CA ILE A 495 44.31 12.82 -21.37
C ILE A 495 44.82 14.07 -20.62
N THR A 496 43.91 14.85 -20.03
CA THR A 496 44.27 16.08 -19.29
C THR A 496 45.15 15.76 -18.08
N GLU A 497 44.75 14.80 -17.25
CA GLU A 497 45.52 14.40 -16.07
C GLU A 497 46.84 13.71 -16.44
N TYR A 498 46.86 12.92 -17.52
CA TYR A 498 48.07 12.28 -18.06
C TYR A 498 49.12 13.30 -18.48
N VAL A 499 48.71 14.28 -19.30
CA VAL A 499 49.60 15.38 -19.73
C VAL A 499 50.06 16.18 -18.52
N GLN A 500 49.18 16.48 -17.56
CA GLN A 500 49.55 17.23 -16.35
C GLN A 500 50.60 16.49 -15.49
N ALA A 501 50.45 15.17 -15.34
CA ALA A 501 51.41 14.33 -14.61
C ALA A 501 52.77 14.23 -15.33
N LEU A 502 52.74 14.11 -16.66
CA LEU A 502 53.92 14.09 -17.51
C LEU A 502 54.72 15.39 -17.39
N LEU A 503 54.05 16.54 -17.50
CA LEU A 503 54.65 17.87 -17.36
C LEU A 503 55.23 18.12 -15.96
N THR A 504 54.65 17.49 -14.94
CA THR A 504 55.14 17.62 -13.56
C THR A 504 56.41 16.79 -13.36
N THR A 505 56.49 15.60 -13.96
CA THR A 505 57.62 14.67 -13.79
C THR A 505 58.84 15.04 -14.64
N SER A 506 58.62 15.52 -15.88
CA SER A 506 59.69 15.90 -16.82
C SER A 506 60.58 17.04 -16.32
N ARG A 507 60.08 17.87 -15.38
CA ARG A 507 60.84 18.92 -14.69
C ARG A 507 61.99 18.41 -13.83
N THR A 508 61.91 17.16 -13.37
CA THR A 508 62.80 16.59 -12.35
C THR A 508 63.66 15.42 -12.84
N SER A 509 63.48 15.01 -14.11
CA SER A 509 64.07 13.78 -14.65
C SER A 509 65.46 13.98 -15.27
N SER A 510 66.38 13.04 -15.01
CA SER A 510 67.69 12.95 -15.66
C SER A 510 67.60 12.41 -17.11
N SER A 511 68.69 12.50 -17.88
CA SER A 511 68.73 12.03 -19.29
C SER A 511 68.46 10.52 -19.45
N VAL A 512 68.84 9.69 -18.46
CA VAL A 512 68.58 8.25 -18.45
C VAL A 512 67.11 7.96 -18.14
N GLN A 513 66.50 8.73 -17.23
CA GLN A 513 65.08 8.63 -16.91
C GLN A 513 64.19 9.05 -18.08
N ARG A 514 64.63 10.01 -18.92
CA ARG A 514 63.87 10.43 -20.11
C ARG A 514 63.61 9.29 -21.10
N ARG A 515 64.57 8.38 -21.34
CA ARG A 515 64.34 7.25 -22.27
C ARG A 515 63.28 6.28 -21.75
N GLY A 516 63.31 5.95 -20.45
CA GLY A 516 62.29 5.10 -19.83
C GLY A 516 60.90 5.74 -19.84
N ILE A 517 60.83 7.07 -19.64
CA ILE A 517 59.58 7.82 -19.74
C ILE A 517 59.03 7.80 -21.18
N ILE A 518 59.87 7.98 -22.20
CA ILE A 518 59.44 7.95 -23.62
C ILE A 518 58.83 6.58 -23.96
N SER A 519 59.52 5.48 -23.64
CA SER A 519 58.98 4.13 -23.90
C SER A 519 57.65 3.89 -23.18
N LYS A 520 57.52 4.37 -21.94
CA LYS A 520 56.25 4.24 -21.20
C LYS A 520 55.13 5.08 -21.83
N ILE A 521 55.41 6.28 -22.34
CA ILE A 521 54.40 7.09 -23.05
C ILE A 521 53.92 6.38 -24.32
N GLU A 522 54.82 5.76 -25.08
CA GLU A 522 54.44 5.01 -26.29
C GLU A 522 53.53 3.82 -25.95
N GLU A 523 53.85 3.07 -24.89
CA GLU A 523 53.03 1.97 -24.40
C GLU A 523 51.63 2.45 -23.95
N ASP A 524 51.58 3.48 -23.10
CA ASP A 524 50.33 4.02 -22.57
C ASP A 524 49.46 4.62 -23.67
N HIS A 525 50.07 5.32 -24.64
CA HIS A 525 49.38 5.92 -25.78
C HIS A 525 48.71 4.86 -26.66
N SER A 526 49.45 3.80 -26.99
CA SER A 526 48.91 2.67 -27.76
C SER A 526 47.72 2.02 -27.04
N MET A 527 47.83 1.85 -25.73
CA MET A 527 46.76 1.28 -24.91
C MET A 527 45.53 2.19 -24.85
N LEU A 528 45.71 3.49 -24.60
CA LEU A 528 44.62 4.48 -24.59
C LEU A 528 43.86 4.49 -25.93
N GLN A 529 44.59 4.53 -27.04
CA GLN A 529 44.00 4.49 -28.38
C GLN A 529 43.20 3.20 -28.59
N THR A 530 43.74 2.05 -28.17
CA THR A 530 43.06 0.76 -28.28
C THR A 530 41.76 0.73 -27.47
N ILE A 531 41.81 1.14 -26.20
CA ILE A 531 40.67 1.10 -25.30
C ILE A 531 39.54 2.00 -25.78
N PHE A 532 39.83 3.27 -26.11
CA PHE A 532 38.79 4.20 -26.52
C PHE A 532 38.25 3.90 -27.92
N LYS A 533 39.07 3.30 -28.79
CA LYS A 533 38.60 2.76 -30.07
C LYS A 533 37.65 1.58 -29.89
N GLU A 534 37.91 0.71 -28.93
CA GLU A 534 37.01 -0.40 -28.60
C GLU A 534 35.70 0.10 -27.96
N CYS A 535 35.74 1.13 -27.11
CA CYS A 535 34.55 1.68 -26.46
C CYS A 535 33.67 2.49 -27.44
N LEU A 536 34.26 3.34 -28.29
CA LEU A 536 33.53 4.22 -29.21
C LEU A 536 33.29 3.60 -30.60
N GLY A 537 34.06 2.59 -30.99
CA GLY A 537 33.96 2.02 -32.34
C GLY A 537 34.25 3.06 -33.43
N PRO A 538 33.39 3.23 -34.46
CA PRO A 538 33.63 4.15 -35.57
C PRO A 538 33.77 5.62 -35.17
N THR A 539 33.14 6.07 -34.08
CA THR A 539 33.19 7.47 -33.61
C THR A 539 34.51 7.83 -32.92
N ALA A 540 35.38 6.84 -32.66
CA ALA A 540 36.71 7.04 -32.06
C ALA A 540 37.63 7.94 -32.88
N GLY A 541 37.48 7.99 -34.21
CA GLY A 541 38.30 8.83 -35.09
C GLY A 541 38.14 10.34 -34.87
N SER A 542 37.16 10.76 -34.08
CA SER A 542 36.92 12.16 -33.71
C SER A 542 37.67 12.62 -32.45
N LEU A 543 38.33 11.71 -31.73
CA LEU A 543 39.07 12.03 -30.52
C LEU A 543 40.37 12.77 -30.85
N LYS A 544 40.63 13.89 -30.17
CA LYS A 544 41.90 14.60 -30.29
C LYS A 544 43.03 13.83 -29.60
N ASP A 545 44.23 13.88 -30.16
CA ASP A 545 45.40 13.12 -29.68
C ASP A 545 46.59 14.02 -29.30
N PRO A 546 46.53 14.71 -28.15
CA PRO A 546 47.62 15.57 -27.69
C PRO A 546 48.85 14.76 -27.25
N ILE A 547 48.69 13.51 -26.80
CA ILE A 547 49.79 12.69 -26.28
C ILE A 547 50.82 12.44 -27.38
N LYS A 548 50.38 12.11 -28.59
CA LYS A 548 51.28 11.94 -29.74
C LYS A 548 52.09 13.21 -30.02
N ALA A 549 51.44 14.37 -30.01
CA ALA A 549 52.12 15.65 -30.24
C ALA A 549 53.13 15.98 -29.12
N PHE A 550 52.82 15.62 -27.86
CA PHE A 550 53.79 15.73 -26.75
C PHE A 550 54.95 14.74 -26.85
N LEU A 551 54.71 13.52 -27.35
CA LEU A 551 55.76 12.54 -27.59
C LEU A 551 56.78 13.08 -28.60
N GLU A 552 56.30 13.60 -29.74
CA GLU A 552 57.14 14.23 -30.77
C GLU A 552 57.94 15.42 -30.21
N LEU A 553 57.31 16.25 -29.37
CA LEU A 553 57.97 17.35 -28.67
C LEU A 553 59.10 16.88 -27.74
N ILE A 554 58.87 15.82 -26.95
CA ILE A 554 59.85 15.30 -25.98
C ILE A 554 61.03 14.61 -26.70
N GLN A 555 60.79 14.04 -27.88
CA GLN A 555 61.83 13.43 -28.72
C GLN A 555 62.70 14.49 -29.45
N THR A 556 62.17 15.70 -29.66
CA THR A 556 62.91 16.80 -30.30
C THR A 556 64.07 17.25 -29.41
N SER A 557 65.30 17.10 -29.89
CA SER A 557 66.51 17.23 -29.05
C SER A 557 67.01 18.67 -28.93
N ASP A 558 66.63 19.54 -29.86
CA ASP A 558 67.12 20.91 -29.95
C ASP A 558 66.09 21.93 -29.40
N ALA A 559 66.59 22.94 -28.69
CA ALA A 559 65.75 23.90 -27.99
C ALA A 559 64.90 24.78 -28.94
N GLU A 560 65.35 24.96 -30.19
CA GLU A 560 64.65 25.78 -31.17
C GLU A 560 63.57 24.97 -31.91
N GLY A 561 63.85 23.71 -32.23
CA GLY A 561 62.88 22.72 -32.72
C GLY A 561 61.76 22.47 -31.72
N MET A 562 62.05 22.41 -30.41
CA MET A 562 61.00 22.33 -29.39
C MET A 562 60.06 23.55 -29.41
N LYS A 563 60.59 24.77 -29.57
CA LYS A 563 59.74 25.98 -29.65
C LYS A 563 58.83 25.96 -30.88
N ILE A 564 59.33 25.48 -32.01
CA ILE A 564 58.57 25.35 -33.25
C ILE A 564 57.48 24.28 -33.10
N ALA A 565 57.81 23.12 -32.52
CA ALA A 565 56.87 22.03 -32.26
C ALA A 565 55.80 22.36 -31.20
N LEU A 566 56.08 23.30 -30.28
CA LEU A 566 55.12 23.74 -29.26
C LEU A 566 53.95 24.56 -29.82
N LEU A 567 54.17 25.31 -30.91
CA LEU A 567 53.18 26.25 -31.45
C LEU A 567 51.90 25.57 -32.00
N PRO A 568 51.99 24.49 -32.81
CA PRO A 568 50.82 23.72 -33.23
C PRO A 568 50.04 23.15 -32.04
N ILE A 569 50.74 22.61 -31.03
CA ILE A 569 50.14 22.00 -29.84
C ILE A 569 49.33 23.02 -29.05
N LEU A 570 49.88 24.21 -28.82
CA LEU A 570 49.18 25.30 -28.13
C LEU A 570 47.94 25.79 -28.89
N LYS A 571 47.98 25.74 -30.22
CA LYS A 571 46.85 26.14 -31.08
C LYS A 571 45.74 25.10 -31.08
N GLU A 572 46.10 23.82 -31.08
CA GLU A 572 45.16 22.71 -31.13
C GLU A 572 44.56 22.36 -29.75
N PHE A 573 45.31 22.68 -28.69
CA PHE A 573 44.98 22.42 -27.29
C PHE A 573 45.18 23.67 -26.40
N PRO A 574 44.38 24.73 -26.59
CA PRO A 574 44.55 26.00 -25.87
C PRO A 574 44.31 25.89 -24.36
N ASP A 575 43.53 24.89 -23.92
CA ASP A 575 43.17 24.67 -22.52
C ASP A 575 44.32 24.07 -21.69
N LEU A 576 45.35 23.53 -22.36
CA LEU A 576 46.55 23.05 -21.70
C LEU A 576 47.35 24.26 -21.19
N ARG A 577 47.41 24.45 -19.87
CA ARG A 577 48.21 25.49 -19.21
C ARG A 577 49.72 25.21 -19.32
N LEU A 578 50.25 25.33 -20.52
CA LEU A 578 51.65 25.10 -20.92
C LEU A 578 52.64 26.17 -20.44
N SER A 579 52.16 27.17 -19.68
CA SER A 579 52.87 28.39 -19.28
C SER A 579 54.24 28.22 -18.61
N ARG A 580 54.66 26.99 -18.29
CA ARG A 580 55.91 26.71 -17.56
C ARG A 580 56.57 25.36 -17.90
N CYS A 581 56.34 24.80 -19.08
CA CYS A 581 56.74 23.41 -19.39
C CYS A 581 58.19 23.22 -19.83
N LEU A 582 58.86 24.25 -20.31
CA LEU A 582 60.26 24.17 -20.76
C LEU A 582 60.96 25.39 -20.22
N GLY A 583 62.21 25.27 -19.77
CA GLY A 583 63.04 26.36 -19.24
C GLY A 583 63.37 27.48 -20.23
N CYS A 584 62.41 27.87 -21.07
CA CYS A 584 62.39 29.15 -21.75
C CYS A 584 62.07 30.21 -20.69
N GLY A 585 62.96 31.19 -20.54
CA GLY A 585 62.77 32.32 -19.65
C GLY A 585 61.47 33.11 -19.91
N PRO A 586 61.17 34.11 -19.06
CA PRO A 586 59.88 34.81 -18.99
C PRO A 586 59.41 35.53 -20.28
N GLU A 587 60.15 35.49 -21.38
CA GLU A 587 59.83 36.17 -22.63
C GLU A 587 58.74 35.49 -23.48
N LEU A 588 58.47 34.19 -23.32
CA LEU A 588 57.38 33.53 -24.08
C LEU A 588 55.99 33.66 -23.44
N ALA A 589 55.90 33.93 -22.14
CA ALA A 589 54.63 34.14 -21.44
C ALA A 589 53.94 35.47 -21.85
N ALA A 590 54.69 36.40 -22.46
CA ALA A 590 54.17 37.68 -22.93
C ALA A 590 53.49 37.61 -24.31
N ARG A 591 53.77 36.56 -25.12
CA ARG A 591 53.22 36.42 -26.48
C ARG A 591 51.94 35.58 -26.58
N THR A 592 51.55 34.90 -25.52
CA THR A 592 50.31 34.11 -25.43
C THR A 592 49.11 34.89 -24.86
N ARG A 593 49.27 36.21 -24.58
CA ARG A 593 48.19 37.11 -24.14
C ARG A 593 47.81 38.20 -25.17
N ARG A 594 47.96 37.92 -26.47
CA ARG A 594 47.37 38.78 -27.53
C ARG A 594 46.56 37.96 -28.48
#